data_AF-A0A0C1ZML8-F1
#
_entry.id   AF-A0A0C1ZML8-F1
#
_cell.length_a   1.000
_cell.length_b   1.000
_cell.length_c   1.000
_cell.angle_alpha   90.00
_cell.angle_beta   90.00
_cell.angle_gamma   90.00
#
_symmetry.space_group_name_H-M   'P 1'
#
loop_
_entity.id
_entity.type
_entity.pdbx_description
1 polymer ?
#
loop_
_entity_poly.entity_id
_entity_poly.type
_entity_poly.pdbx_seq_one_letter_code
_entity_poly.pdbx_strand_id
1 'polypeptide(L)'
;MAQKECIFCGNQGGMSKEHLWPNWLNKLTEKDADAKYQEGAAYGLGNTVDNKFKMNVRSGDVMTKKYRVVCRTCNGGWMSSIEESVKPILLEAFGDCDKFLTNNDLKELVTWLVMKNIVAEQTDNESVVTSKEECHLFERNRGFPKHYRVYAARHSLDTTALYSRETAFLKTHPDAPNELDGLHRNTQVTTLVIGKVVFFIICCKEPSLNICHDFKLNRLTRLYPERPKKTGKKFKHLKILSEQQFVSVAKALSLYIESERVEIVRKST
;
A
#
# COMPACT_ATOMS: atom_id res chain seq x y z
N MET A 1 -9.18 22.54 19.30
CA MET A 1 -8.60 21.58 18.34
C MET A 1 -8.36 20.27 19.07
N ALA A 2 -8.96 19.16 18.63
CA ALA A 2 -8.67 17.86 19.24
C ALA A 2 -7.16 17.57 19.15
N GLN A 3 -6.56 17.13 20.26
CA GLN A 3 -5.14 16.82 20.29
C GLN A 3 -4.88 15.61 19.39
N LYS A 4 -3.96 15.75 18.43
CA LYS A 4 -3.61 14.62 17.55
C LYS A 4 -2.94 13.51 18.37
N GLU A 5 -3.49 12.31 18.22
CA GLU A 5 -3.03 11.08 18.84
C GLU A 5 -2.11 10.30 17.89
N CYS A 6 -1.17 9.54 18.43
CA CYS A 6 -0.40 8.57 17.66
C CYS A 6 -1.28 7.40 17.23
N ILE A 7 -1.34 7.10 15.92
CA ILE A 7 -2.12 5.97 15.38
C ILE A 7 -1.70 4.60 15.94
N PHE A 8 -0.45 4.47 16.40
CA PHE A 8 0.12 3.19 16.83
C PHE A 8 0.02 2.95 18.33
N CYS A 9 0.36 3.93 19.16
CA CYS A 9 0.43 3.74 20.61
C CYS A 9 -0.64 4.52 21.39
N GLY A 10 -1.43 5.34 20.71
CA GLY A 10 -2.45 6.16 21.34
C GLY A 10 -1.95 7.35 22.18
N ASN A 11 -0.63 7.61 22.19
CA ASN A 11 -0.10 8.74 22.96
C ASN A 11 -0.57 10.09 22.37
N GLN A 12 -1.03 10.97 23.25
CA GLN A 12 -1.40 12.34 22.93
C GLN A 12 -0.18 13.26 23.10
N GLY A 13 0.34 13.80 21.99
CA GLY A 13 1.49 14.70 22.01
C GLY A 13 2.81 14.08 21.57
N GLY A 14 3.85 14.91 21.49
CA GLY A 14 5.15 14.51 20.95
C GLY A 14 5.09 14.07 19.48
N MET A 15 4.13 14.59 18.70
CA MET A 15 3.92 14.17 17.31
C MET A 15 5.13 14.53 16.43
N SER A 16 5.52 13.57 15.59
CA SER A 16 6.60 13.67 14.62
C SER A 16 6.05 13.65 13.19
N LYS A 17 6.89 13.95 12.19
CA LYS A 17 6.54 13.83 10.78
C LYS A 17 7.23 12.58 10.25
N GLU A 18 6.46 11.52 10.03
CA GLU A 18 6.97 10.29 9.46
C GLU A 18 7.14 10.44 7.95
N HIS A 19 8.25 9.95 7.43
CA HIS A 19 8.53 9.98 6.01
C HIS A 19 7.93 8.76 5.31
N LEU A 20 7.18 8.96 4.21
CA LEU A 20 6.76 7.83 3.39
C LEU A 20 7.98 7.12 2.79
N TRP A 21 8.90 7.93 2.26
CA TRP A 21 10.18 7.50 1.74
C TRP A 21 11.29 7.82 2.75
N PRO A 22 11.98 6.81 3.29
CA PRO A 22 13.17 7.00 4.10
C PRO A 22 14.08 8.10 3.55
N ASN A 23 14.54 9.01 4.41
CA ASN A 23 15.37 10.14 3.98
C ASN A 23 16.63 9.72 3.22
N TRP A 24 17.18 8.55 3.53
CA TRP A 24 18.37 8.03 2.86
C TRP A 24 18.08 7.52 1.45
N LEU A 25 16.83 7.16 1.10
CA LEU A 25 16.45 6.81 -0.28
C LEU A 25 16.48 8.04 -1.19
N ASN A 26 16.23 9.24 -0.67
CA ASN A 26 16.26 10.50 -1.45
C ASN A 26 17.62 10.75 -2.11
N LYS A 27 18.69 10.11 -1.62
CA LYS A 27 20.03 10.21 -2.18
C LYS A 27 20.29 9.27 -3.36
N LEU A 28 19.39 8.32 -3.60
CA LEU A 28 19.54 7.23 -4.58
C LEU A 28 18.60 7.36 -5.77
N THR A 29 17.60 8.21 -5.65
CA THR A 29 16.64 8.52 -6.71
C THR A 29 17.11 9.76 -7.46
N GLU A 30 16.99 9.75 -8.78
CA GLU A 30 17.19 10.95 -9.57
C GLU A 30 16.16 12.01 -9.15
N LYS A 31 16.60 13.26 -8.99
CA LYS A 31 15.71 14.37 -8.68
C LYS A 31 15.02 14.77 -9.97
N ASP A 32 13.80 14.29 -10.15
CA ASP A 32 12.94 14.74 -11.23
C ASP A 32 12.11 15.93 -10.75
N ALA A 33 12.38 17.11 -11.33
CA ALA A 33 11.67 18.35 -11.02
C ALA A 33 10.20 18.30 -11.48
N ASP A 34 9.88 17.41 -12.42
CA ASP A 34 8.54 17.17 -12.94
C ASP A 34 7.88 15.92 -12.31
N ALA A 35 8.51 15.34 -11.27
CA ALA A 35 7.96 14.20 -10.54
C ALA A 35 6.53 14.47 -10.08
N LYS A 36 5.61 13.62 -10.54
CA LYS A 36 4.21 13.62 -10.13
C LYS A 36 3.94 12.33 -9.40
N TYR A 37 3.15 12.40 -8.34
CA TYR A 37 2.56 11.22 -7.73
C TYR A 37 1.05 11.28 -7.76
N GLN A 38 0.45 10.10 -7.77
CA GLN A 38 -0.99 9.97 -7.92
C GLN A 38 -1.58 9.46 -6.62
N GLU A 39 -2.46 10.27 -6.02
CA GLU A 39 -3.30 9.82 -4.92
C GLU A 39 -4.75 9.87 -5.38
N GLY A 40 -5.31 8.69 -5.66
CA GLY A 40 -6.70 8.54 -5.99
C GLY A 40 -7.50 8.14 -4.78
N ALA A 41 -8.67 8.78 -4.61
CA ALA A 41 -9.74 8.19 -3.83
C ALA A 41 -10.83 7.79 -4.83
N ALA A 42 -11.06 6.48 -4.96
CA ALA A 42 -12.21 6.00 -5.71
C ALA A 42 -13.40 5.96 -4.76
N TYR A 43 -14.47 6.66 -5.12
CA TYR A 43 -15.77 6.47 -4.47
C TYR A 43 -16.56 5.57 -5.40
N GLY A 44 -16.46 4.27 -5.18
CA GLY A 44 -17.29 3.28 -5.87
C GLY A 44 -18.36 2.78 -4.91
N LEU A 45 -19.62 2.98 -5.23
CA LEU A 45 -20.72 2.21 -4.66
C LEU A 45 -21.08 1.18 -5.71
N GLY A 46 -20.91 -0.11 -5.42
CA GLY A 46 -21.59 -1.12 -6.23
C GLY A 46 -23.10 -0.80 -6.22
N ASN A 47 -23.69 -0.57 -7.40
CA ASN A 47 -25.10 -0.25 -7.64
C ASN A 47 -25.58 1.22 -7.56
N THR A 48 -24.73 2.23 -7.74
CA THR A 48 -25.23 3.58 -8.10
C THR A 48 -24.59 4.12 -9.38
N VAL A 49 -25.39 4.84 -10.18
CA VAL A 49 -24.96 5.54 -11.42
C VAL A 49 -23.93 6.65 -11.12
N ASP A 50 -23.75 6.99 -9.84
CA ASP A 50 -22.83 8.01 -9.33
C ASP A 50 -21.51 7.42 -8.80
N ASN A 51 -20.87 6.52 -9.55
CA ASN A 51 -19.47 6.17 -9.27
C ASN A 51 -18.61 7.43 -9.48
N LYS A 52 -18.21 8.09 -8.39
CA LYS A 52 -17.35 9.29 -8.43
C LYS A 52 -15.91 8.85 -8.21
N PHE A 53 -15.21 8.51 -9.29
CA PHE A 53 -13.77 8.37 -9.24
C PHE A 53 -13.12 9.75 -9.16
N LYS A 54 -12.45 10.08 -8.03
CA LYS A 54 -11.67 11.31 -7.90
C LYS A 54 -10.20 10.97 -7.76
N MET A 55 -9.50 10.94 -8.90
CA MET A 55 -8.05 10.88 -8.92
C MET A 55 -7.47 12.28 -8.73
N ASN A 56 -6.74 12.48 -7.64
CA ASN A 56 -5.95 13.70 -7.46
C ASN A 56 -4.51 13.39 -7.87
N VAL A 57 -4.10 13.89 -9.02
CA VAL A 57 -2.67 13.94 -9.36
C VAL A 57 -2.08 15.11 -8.58
N ARG A 58 -1.13 14.84 -7.69
CA ARG A 58 -0.45 15.89 -6.92
C ARG A 58 0.94 16.08 -7.50
N SER A 59 1.28 17.34 -7.78
CA SER A 59 2.65 17.73 -8.13
C SER A 59 3.53 17.71 -6.89
N GLY A 60 4.77 17.24 -7.05
CA GLY A 60 5.77 17.24 -6.01
C GLY A 60 6.49 15.90 -5.92
N ASP A 61 7.74 15.96 -5.45
CA ASP A 61 8.58 14.77 -5.31
C ASP A 61 8.03 13.83 -4.21
N VAL A 62 7.78 12.57 -4.58
CA VAL A 62 7.34 11.49 -3.67
C VAL A 62 8.24 11.41 -2.43
N MET A 63 9.54 11.66 -2.62
CA MET A 63 10.58 11.57 -1.61
C MET A 63 10.44 12.60 -0.48
N THR A 64 9.63 13.64 -0.69
CA THR A 64 9.37 14.70 0.29
C THR A 64 8.13 14.45 1.16
N LYS A 65 7.36 13.40 0.85
CA LYS A 65 6.06 13.16 1.47
C LYS A 65 6.19 12.74 2.94
N LYS A 66 5.49 13.45 3.83
CA LYS A 66 5.50 13.19 5.28
C LYS A 66 4.11 13.24 5.91
N TYR A 67 3.91 12.45 6.96
CA TYR A 67 2.66 12.33 7.70
C TYR A 67 2.84 12.65 9.18
N ARG A 68 2.03 13.57 9.71
CA ARG A 68 2.07 13.95 11.14
C ARG A 68 1.04 13.14 11.94
N VAL A 69 1.26 11.83 12.01
CA VAL A 69 0.29 10.83 12.54
C VAL A 69 0.90 9.87 13.56
N VAL A 70 2.22 9.97 13.81
CA VAL A 70 2.94 9.15 14.79
C VAL A 70 3.71 10.01 15.79
N CYS A 71 3.84 9.54 17.03
CA CYS A 71 4.67 10.20 18.05
C CYS A 71 6.17 9.95 17.83
N ARG A 72 7.03 10.78 18.43
CA ARG A 72 8.49 10.64 18.38
C ARG A 72 8.97 9.29 18.93
N THR A 73 8.29 8.75 19.95
CA THR A 73 8.66 7.47 20.56
C THR A 73 8.45 6.29 19.60
N CYS A 74 7.31 6.25 18.90
CA CYS A 74 7.08 5.21 17.88
C CYS A 74 8.03 5.42 16.69
N ASN A 75 8.11 6.64 16.16
CA ASN A 75 8.89 6.96 14.98
C ASN A 75 10.39 6.69 15.18
N GLY A 76 11.00 7.33 16.18
CA GLY A 76 12.43 7.17 16.48
C GLY A 76 12.79 5.87 17.20
N GLY A 77 11.80 5.09 17.65
CA GLY A 77 12.00 3.82 18.31
C GLY A 77 11.83 2.66 17.33
N TRP A 78 10.73 1.92 17.49
CA TRP A 78 10.54 0.68 16.76
C TRP A 78 10.36 0.86 15.24
N MET A 79 9.78 1.98 14.78
CA MET A 79 9.62 2.23 13.34
C MET A 79 11.00 2.42 12.68
N SER A 80 11.86 3.23 13.30
CA SER A 80 13.24 3.40 12.86
C SER A 80 14.03 2.08 12.87
N SER A 81 13.79 1.21 13.85
CA SER A 81 14.43 -0.11 13.89
C SER A 81 14.04 -1.00 12.70
N ILE A 82 12.77 -0.98 12.29
CA ILE A 82 12.33 -1.70 11.08
C ILE A 82 12.94 -1.06 9.83
N GLU A 83 12.99 0.27 9.77
CA GLU A 83 13.55 0.96 8.61
C GLU A 83 15.04 0.62 8.40
N GLU A 84 15.83 0.57 9.47
CA GLU A 84 17.23 0.16 9.38
C GLU A 84 17.39 -1.33 9.04
N SER A 85 16.48 -2.21 9.50
CA SER A 85 16.54 -3.64 9.15
C SER A 85 16.32 -3.89 7.66
N VAL A 86 15.44 -3.13 7.01
CA VAL A 86 15.13 -3.31 5.58
C VAL A 86 16.01 -2.51 4.64
N LYS A 87 16.73 -1.50 5.12
CA LYS A 87 17.63 -0.68 4.33
C LYS A 87 18.55 -1.48 3.39
N PRO A 88 19.31 -2.50 3.84
CA PRO A 88 20.15 -3.29 2.93
C PRO A 88 19.37 -4.18 1.96
N ILE A 89 18.05 -4.33 2.12
CA ILE A 89 17.17 -5.02 1.16
C ILE A 89 16.72 -4.03 0.09
N LEU A 90 16.34 -2.81 0.50
CA LEU A 90 15.88 -1.77 -0.42
C LEU A 90 17.03 -1.23 -1.30
N LEU A 91 18.26 -1.14 -0.78
CA LEU A 91 19.44 -0.77 -1.57
C LEU A 91 19.68 -1.73 -2.75
N GLU A 92 19.41 -3.01 -2.58
CA GLU A 92 19.55 -4.01 -3.65
C GLU A 92 18.59 -3.79 -4.82
N ALA A 93 17.44 -3.14 -4.56
CA ALA A 93 16.51 -2.78 -5.61
C ALA A 93 17.11 -1.73 -6.57
N PHE A 94 18.07 -0.92 -6.12
CA PHE A 94 18.78 0.05 -6.96
C PHE A 94 20.03 -0.54 -7.64
N GLY A 95 20.59 -1.62 -7.09
CA GLY A 95 21.75 -2.33 -7.65
C GLY A 95 21.38 -3.42 -8.66
N ASP A 96 22.12 -4.54 -8.62
CA ASP A 96 21.95 -5.68 -9.53
C ASP A 96 20.86 -6.67 -9.11
N CYS A 97 20.19 -6.41 -7.96
CA CYS A 97 19.11 -7.24 -7.44
C CYS A 97 19.54 -8.70 -7.14
N ASP A 98 20.82 -8.96 -6.86
CA ASP A 98 21.38 -10.30 -6.74
C ASP A 98 21.53 -10.80 -5.29
N LYS A 99 21.32 -9.95 -4.29
CA LYS A 99 21.30 -10.42 -2.90
C LYS A 99 20.21 -11.47 -2.68
N PHE A 100 20.59 -12.55 -2.00
CA PHE A 100 19.66 -13.55 -1.50
C PHE A 100 18.96 -13.04 -0.25
N LEU A 101 17.64 -12.92 -0.31
CA LEU A 101 16.76 -12.53 0.77
C LEU A 101 16.20 -13.78 1.44
N THR A 102 16.56 -14.00 2.69
CA THR A 102 15.99 -15.06 3.52
C THR A 102 14.50 -14.83 3.78
N ASN A 103 13.81 -15.81 4.35
CA ASN A 103 12.41 -15.62 4.77
C ASN A 103 12.30 -14.53 5.85
N ASN A 104 13.32 -14.40 6.71
CA ASN A 104 13.36 -13.32 7.69
C ASN A 104 13.50 -11.95 7.02
N ASP A 105 14.38 -11.81 6.02
CA ASP A 105 14.52 -10.57 5.25
C ASP A 105 13.19 -10.19 4.56
N LEU A 106 12.51 -11.18 3.97
CA LEU A 106 11.20 -10.96 3.35
C LEU A 106 10.14 -10.55 4.36
N LYS A 107 10.14 -11.13 5.56
CA LYS A 107 9.24 -10.76 6.66
C LYS A 107 9.50 -9.33 7.12
N GLU A 108 10.75 -8.93 7.31
CA GLU A 108 11.13 -7.55 7.66
C GLU A 108 10.67 -6.57 6.57
N LEU A 109 10.94 -6.90 5.30
CA LEU A 109 10.49 -6.09 4.15
C LEU A 109 8.97 -5.93 4.11
N VAL A 110 8.21 -7.01 4.27
CA VAL A 110 6.74 -6.97 4.32
C VAL A 110 6.27 -6.16 5.53
N THR A 111 6.92 -6.30 6.70
CA THR A 111 6.63 -5.50 7.90
C THR A 111 6.77 -4.01 7.60
N TRP A 112 7.87 -3.62 6.99
CA TRP A 112 8.09 -2.22 6.60
C TRP A 112 7.07 -1.73 5.56
N LEU A 113 6.78 -2.52 4.53
CA LEU A 113 5.79 -2.16 3.49
C LEU A 113 4.39 -1.94 4.08
N VAL A 114 3.96 -2.82 4.98
CA VAL A 114 2.67 -2.69 5.68
C VAL A 114 2.68 -1.48 6.61
N MET A 115 3.76 -1.24 7.36
CA MET A 115 3.91 -0.04 8.19
C MET A 115 3.77 1.24 7.36
N LYS A 116 4.46 1.35 6.23
CA LYS A 116 4.35 2.52 5.34
C LYS A 116 2.95 2.64 4.73
N ASN A 117 2.29 1.52 4.44
CA ASN A 117 0.91 1.50 3.95
C ASN A 117 -0.08 2.05 4.99
N ILE A 118 0.03 1.63 6.26
CA ILE A 118 -0.77 2.11 7.39
C ILE A 118 -0.52 3.60 7.66
N VAL A 119 0.72 4.07 7.56
CA VAL A 119 1.01 5.50 7.71
C VAL A 119 0.41 6.31 6.55
N ALA A 120 0.51 5.78 5.32
CA ALA A 120 0.06 6.48 4.12
C ALA A 120 -1.46 6.66 4.04
N GLU A 121 -2.24 5.76 4.64
CA GLU A 121 -3.69 5.87 4.67
C GLU A 121 -4.23 7.04 5.49
N GLN A 122 -3.42 7.55 6.43
CA GLN A 122 -3.80 8.64 7.33
C GLN A 122 -3.66 10.02 6.66
N THR A 123 -3.84 10.07 5.33
CA THR A 123 -3.84 11.32 4.55
C THR A 123 -5.07 12.17 4.90
N ASP A 124 -6.20 11.50 5.14
CA ASP A 124 -7.44 12.04 5.68
C ASP A 124 -8.17 10.92 6.46
N ASN A 125 -9.13 11.28 7.31
CA ASN A 125 -9.87 10.29 8.11
C ASN A 125 -10.80 9.41 7.26
N GLU A 126 -11.20 9.89 6.08
CA GLU A 126 -12.14 9.22 5.19
C GLU A 126 -11.52 8.07 4.40
N SER A 127 -10.19 8.04 4.28
CA SER A 127 -9.47 7.04 3.48
C SER A 127 -8.83 5.93 4.30
N VAL A 128 -9.03 5.91 5.62
CA VAL A 128 -8.48 4.89 6.52
C VAL A 128 -9.15 3.53 6.28
N VAL A 129 -8.34 2.48 6.15
CA VAL A 129 -8.81 1.09 6.02
C VAL A 129 -8.37 0.25 7.22
N THR A 130 -7.21 0.56 7.81
CA THR A 130 -6.71 -0.13 9.00
C THR A 130 -7.35 0.44 10.26
N SER A 131 -8.01 -0.40 11.05
CA SER A 131 -8.63 0.05 12.31
C SER A 131 -7.58 0.48 13.34
N LYS A 132 -8.00 1.24 14.35
CA LYS A 132 -7.12 1.67 15.45
C LYS A 132 -6.60 0.45 16.24
N GLU A 133 -7.45 -0.54 16.44
CA GLU A 133 -7.13 -1.80 17.10
C GLU A 133 -6.05 -2.58 16.33
N GLU A 134 -6.16 -2.62 15.00
CA GLU A 134 -5.16 -3.24 14.13
C GLU A 134 -3.84 -2.47 14.14
N CYS A 135 -3.87 -1.14 14.16
CA CYS A 135 -2.66 -0.32 14.33
C CYS A 135 -1.97 -0.61 15.67
N HIS A 136 -2.72 -0.69 16.76
CA HIS A 136 -2.20 -1.04 18.09
C HIS A 136 -1.65 -2.47 18.13
N LEU A 137 -2.31 -3.42 17.47
CA LEU A 137 -1.80 -4.79 17.35
C LEU A 137 -0.47 -4.81 16.59
N PHE A 138 -0.41 -4.12 15.45
CA PHE A 138 0.80 -4.00 14.65
C PHE A 138 1.95 -3.38 15.47
N GLU A 139 1.67 -2.36 16.29
CA GLU A 139 2.62 -1.74 17.21
C GLU A 139 3.17 -2.73 18.26
N ARG A 140 2.31 -3.56 18.85
CA ARG A 140 2.71 -4.46 19.93
C ARG A 140 3.50 -5.67 19.46
N ASN A 141 3.12 -6.26 18.33
CA ASN A 141 3.64 -7.57 17.92
C ASN A 141 3.96 -7.73 16.43
N ARG A 142 3.89 -6.65 15.63
CA ARG A 142 4.04 -6.71 14.16
C ARG A 142 3.06 -7.70 13.51
N GLY A 143 1.92 -7.92 14.15
CA GLY A 143 0.86 -8.76 13.64
C GLY A 143 0.28 -8.15 12.37
N PHE A 144 0.42 -8.86 11.26
CA PHE A 144 -0.17 -8.46 10.00
C PHE A 144 -1.67 -8.74 10.01
N PRO A 145 -2.53 -7.77 9.67
CA PRO A 145 -3.93 -8.06 9.45
C PRO A 145 -4.08 -9.05 8.30
N LYS A 146 -4.90 -10.10 8.49
CA LYS A 146 -5.02 -11.23 7.56
C LYS A 146 -5.53 -10.84 6.16
N HIS A 147 -6.09 -9.64 6.03
CA HIS A 147 -6.60 -9.07 4.80
C HIS A 147 -5.51 -8.39 3.93
N TYR A 148 -4.27 -8.28 4.42
CA TYR A 148 -3.16 -7.78 3.61
C TYR A 148 -2.64 -8.82 2.64
N ARG A 149 -2.27 -8.37 1.45
CA ARG A 149 -1.51 -9.12 0.45
C ARG A 149 -0.41 -8.22 -0.07
N VAL A 150 0.82 -8.73 -0.10
CA VAL A 150 1.98 -8.00 -0.61
C VAL A 150 2.58 -8.78 -1.75
N TYR A 151 2.82 -8.08 -2.84
CA TYR A 151 3.37 -8.63 -4.08
C TYR A 151 4.57 -7.80 -4.54
N ALA A 152 5.46 -8.43 -5.30
CA ALA A 152 6.60 -7.78 -5.91
C ALA A 152 6.83 -8.27 -7.34
N ALA A 153 7.35 -7.37 -8.18
CA ALA A 153 7.85 -7.64 -9.52
C ALA A 153 9.00 -6.69 -9.84
N ARG A 154 9.73 -6.93 -10.93
CA ARG A 154 10.57 -5.91 -11.56
C ARG A 154 9.75 -5.14 -12.60
N HIS A 155 10.25 -4.00 -13.07
CA HIS A 155 9.58 -3.21 -14.11
C HIS A 155 10.57 -2.69 -15.15
N SER A 156 10.05 -2.24 -16.29
CA SER A 156 10.79 -1.57 -17.37
C SER A 156 10.55 -0.06 -17.44
N LEU A 157 9.93 0.54 -16.41
CA LEU A 157 9.66 1.99 -16.38
C LEU A 157 10.94 2.82 -16.38
N ASP A 158 10.85 4.01 -16.93
CA ASP A 158 11.87 5.06 -16.89
C ASP A 158 11.79 5.90 -15.59
N THR A 159 11.63 5.22 -14.45
CA THR A 159 11.66 5.85 -13.13
C THR A 159 12.08 4.84 -12.08
N THR A 160 12.77 5.32 -11.04
CA THR A 160 13.20 4.52 -9.89
C THR A 160 12.39 4.79 -8.63
N ALA A 161 11.46 5.74 -8.68
CA ALA A 161 10.64 6.15 -7.55
C ALA A 161 9.23 6.54 -8.01
N LEU A 162 8.22 5.80 -7.54
CA LEU A 162 6.82 6.12 -7.79
C LEU A 162 5.99 5.68 -6.60
N TYR A 163 4.98 6.47 -6.28
CA TYR A 163 3.96 6.11 -5.32
C TYR A 163 2.58 6.36 -5.90
N SER A 164 1.73 5.34 -5.86
CA SER A 164 0.30 5.49 -6.10
C SER A 164 -0.51 4.80 -5.02
N ARG A 165 -1.66 5.38 -4.68
CA ARG A 165 -2.61 4.83 -3.73
C ARG A 165 -4.02 5.05 -4.23
N GLU A 166 -4.84 4.01 -4.15
CA GLU A 166 -6.28 4.02 -4.42
C GLU A 166 -7.02 3.41 -3.24
N THR A 167 -8.14 3.99 -2.85
CA THR A 167 -9.05 3.43 -1.83
C THR A 167 -10.46 3.34 -2.36
N ALA A 168 -11.23 2.39 -1.85
CA ALA A 168 -12.66 2.23 -2.14
C ALA A 168 -13.41 1.59 -0.97
N PHE A 169 -14.73 1.71 -0.99
CA PHE A 169 -15.62 0.88 -0.18
C PHE A 169 -16.31 -0.13 -1.09
N LEU A 170 -15.92 -1.40 -1.02
CA LEU A 170 -16.47 -2.46 -1.86
C LEU A 170 -17.50 -3.27 -1.07
N LYS A 171 -18.64 -3.57 -1.68
CA LYS A 171 -19.71 -4.39 -1.07
C LYS A 171 -19.98 -5.60 -1.93
N THR A 172 -20.52 -6.65 -1.31
CA THR A 172 -21.02 -7.83 -2.00
C THR A 172 -22.52 -7.82 -2.23
N HIS A 173 -23.25 -6.92 -1.55
CA HIS A 173 -24.67 -6.69 -1.77
C HIS A 173 -24.98 -5.18 -1.76
N PRO A 174 -25.88 -4.67 -2.64
CA PRO A 174 -26.27 -3.25 -2.67
C PRO A 174 -26.72 -2.72 -1.30
N ASP A 175 -27.48 -3.52 -0.57
CA ASP A 175 -28.08 -3.13 0.71
C ASP A 175 -27.14 -3.24 1.91
N ALA A 176 -25.91 -3.75 1.73
CA ALA A 176 -24.94 -3.79 2.82
C ALA A 176 -24.61 -2.36 3.30
N PRO A 177 -24.28 -2.13 4.59
CA PRO A 177 -23.90 -0.80 5.08
C PRO A 177 -22.74 -0.19 4.30
N ASN A 178 -22.71 1.15 4.18
CA ASN A 178 -21.59 1.92 3.58
C ASN A 178 -20.42 2.12 4.55
N GLU A 179 -20.31 1.27 5.55
CA GLU A 179 -19.28 1.31 6.57
C GLU A 179 -18.96 -0.10 7.06
N LEU A 180 -17.73 -0.29 7.53
CA LEU A 180 -17.28 -1.53 8.14
C LEU A 180 -16.42 -1.17 9.35
N ASP A 181 -16.86 -1.57 10.55
CA ASP A 181 -16.20 -1.23 11.82
C ASP A 181 -16.01 0.29 12.02
N GLY A 182 -16.98 1.10 11.59
CA GLY A 182 -16.90 2.57 11.65
C GLY A 182 -15.96 3.20 10.61
N LEU A 183 -15.47 2.42 9.64
CA LEU A 183 -14.63 2.91 8.54
C LEU A 183 -15.45 3.12 7.27
N HIS A 184 -15.23 4.26 6.60
CA HIS A 184 -15.85 4.60 5.31
C HIS A 184 -15.10 4.01 4.10
N ARG A 185 -14.02 3.26 4.35
CA ARG A 185 -13.28 2.48 3.36
C ARG A 185 -12.97 1.10 3.91
N ASN A 186 -13.01 0.11 3.03
CA ASN A 186 -12.67 -1.26 3.38
C ASN A 186 -11.61 -1.87 2.44
N THR A 187 -11.21 -1.12 1.40
CA THR A 187 -10.25 -1.57 0.39
C THR A 187 -9.24 -0.47 0.08
N GLN A 188 -7.96 -0.85 0.04
CA GLN A 188 -6.84 -0.03 -0.38
C GLN A 188 -5.90 -0.81 -1.27
N VAL A 189 -5.45 -0.17 -2.34
CA VAL A 189 -4.36 -0.63 -3.19
C VAL A 189 -3.25 0.42 -3.17
N THR A 190 -2.01 -0.03 -3.06
CA THR A 190 -0.85 0.85 -3.04
C THR A 190 0.28 0.27 -3.88
N THR A 191 0.82 1.10 -4.78
CA THR A 191 1.96 0.76 -5.62
C THR A 191 3.15 1.61 -5.20
N LEU A 192 4.29 0.96 -4.96
CA LEU A 192 5.57 1.60 -4.66
C LEU A 192 6.61 1.09 -5.66
N VAL A 193 7.21 1.98 -6.45
CA VAL A 193 8.39 1.65 -7.27
C VAL A 193 9.62 2.10 -6.51
N ILE A 194 10.50 1.15 -6.16
CA ILE A 194 11.76 1.37 -5.46
C ILE A 194 12.88 0.80 -6.33
N GLY A 195 13.71 1.65 -6.93
CA GLY A 195 14.76 1.23 -7.84
C GLY A 195 14.18 0.50 -9.06
N LYS A 196 14.57 -0.77 -9.23
CA LYS A 196 14.14 -1.67 -10.31
C LYS A 196 12.98 -2.59 -9.90
N VAL A 197 12.42 -2.41 -8.70
CA VAL A 197 11.41 -3.29 -8.10
C VAL A 197 10.14 -2.51 -7.82
N VAL A 198 9.00 -3.08 -8.22
CA VAL A 198 7.68 -2.59 -7.83
C VAL A 198 7.11 -3.49 -6.74
N PHE A 199 6.60 -2.86 -5.68
CA PHE A 199 5.80 -3.48 -4.64
C PHE A 199 4.34 -3.08 -4.82
N PHE A 200 3.46 -4.08 -4.74
CA PHE A 200 2.03 -3.90 -4.86
C PHE A 200 1.35 -4.46 -3.62
N ILE A 201 0.69 -3.58 -2.88
CA ILE A 201 0.06 -3.87 -1.59
C ILE A 201 -1.43 -3.76 -1.77
N ILE A 202 -2.15 -4.78 -1.31
CA ILE A 202 -3.60 -4.83 -1.32
C ILE A 202 -4.06 -5.09 0.10
N CYS A 203 -5.01 -4.28 0.56
CA CYS A 203 -5.71 -4.43 1.81
C CYS A 203 -7.20 -4.44 1.46
N CYS A 204 -7.93 -5.51 1.79
CA CYS A 204 -9.37 -5.58 1.55
C CYS A 204 -10.05 -6.36 2.66
N LYS A 205 -10.81 -5.65 3.48
CA LYS A 205 -11.50 -6.20 4.66
C LYS A 205 -12.74 -7.01 4.32
N GLU A 206 -13.22 -6.99 3.06
CA GLU A 206 -14.33 -7.82 2.61
C GLU A 206 -13.80 -9.21 2.16
N PRO A 207 -13.89 -10.25 2.99
CA PRO A 207 -13.24 -11.54 2.73
C PRO A 207 -13.86 -12.30 1.54
N SER A 208 -15.10 -11.96 1.16
CA SER A 208 -15.79 -12.63 0.06
C SER A 208 -15.37 -12.11 -1.32
N LEU A 209 -14.68 -10.97 -1.40
CA LEU A 209 -14.15 -10.43 -2.65
C LEU A 209 -12.79 -11.05 -3.00
N ASN A 210 -12.72 -11.67 -4.19
CA ASN A 210 -11.48 -12.25 -4.72
C ASN A 210 -10.71 -11.28 -5.63
N ILE A 211 -10.41 -10.09 -5.12
CA ILE A 211 -9.67 -9.04 -5.85
C ILE A 211 -8.31 -9.53 -6.41
N CYS A 212 -7.69 -10.52 -5.76
CA CYS A 212 -6.43 -11.09 -6.23
C CYS A 212 -6.58 -11.82 -7.58
N HIS A 213 -7.72 -12.47 -7.81
CA HIS A 213 -8.03 -13.12 -9.08
C HIS A 213 -8.31 -12.08 -10.16
N ASP A 214 -9.15 -11.09 -9.86
CA ASP A 214 -9.58 -10.10 -10.85
C ASP A 214 -8.45 -9.19 -11.31
N PHE A 215 -7.51 -8.86 -10.43
CA PHE A 215 -6.35 -8.05 -10.80
C PHE A 215 -5.31 -8.83 -11.60
N LYS A 216 -5.56 -10.12 -11.94
CA LYS A 216 -4.67 -10.97 -12.73
C LYS A 216 -3.23 -10.96 -12.22
N LEU A 217 -3.04 -11.11 -10.92
CA LEU A 217 -1.73 -11.00 -10.24
C LEU A 217 -0.80 -12.20 -10.49
N ASN A 218 -1.09 -13.06 -11.48
CA ASN A 218 -0.28 -14.23 -11.84
C ASN A 218 1.14 -13.87 -12.32
N ARG A 219 1.38 -12.60 -12.63
CA ARG A 219 2.68 -12.05 -13.01
C ARG A 219 3.48 -11.51 -11.82
N LEU A 220 2.86 -11.32 -10.66
CA LEU A 220 3.55 -10.83 -9.47
C LEU A 220 3.96 -11.99 -8.56
N THR A 221 5.09 -11.81 -7.88
CA THR A 221 5.52 -12.73 -6.82
C THR A 221 4.86 -12.31 -5.52
N ARG A 222 4.03 -13.18 -4.94
CA ARG A 222 3.47 -12.96 -3.61
C ARG A 222 4.58 -13.07 -2.55
N LEU A 223 4.72 -12.00 -1.76
CA LEU A 223 5.58 -11.95 -0.57
C LEU A 223 4.77 -12.25 0.70
N TYR A 224 3.53 -11.78 0.78
CA TYR A 224 2.64 -12.03 1.91
C TYR A 224 1.20 -12.37 1.47
N PRO A 225 0.54 -13.37 2.09
CA PRO A 225 1.11 -14.34 3.03
C PRO A 225 2.16 -15.22 2.33
N GLU A 226 3.15 -15.65 3.11
CA GLU A 226 4.21 -16.54 2.63
C GLU A 226 3.60 -17.85 2.10
N ARG A 227 4.19 -18.40 1.04
CA ARG A 227 3.83 -19.74 0.57
C ARG A 227 4.72 -20.77 1.28
N PRO A 228 4.16 -21.79 1.94
CA PRO A 228 4.86 -22.66 2.91
C PRO A 228 6.03 -23.49 2.35
N LYS A 229 6.26 -23.50 1.03
CA LYS A 229 7.28 -24.34 0.37
C LYS A 229 8.41 -23.55 -0.31
N LYS A 230 8.52 -22.23 -0.12
CA LYS A 230 9.57 -21.43 -0.77
C LYS A 230 10.65 -21.03 0.22
N THR A 231 11.88 -21.42 -0.09
CA THR A 231 13.10 -20.81 0.46
C THR A 231 13.26 -19.39 -0.11
N GLY A 232 14.19 -18.63 0.44
CA GLY A 232 14.44 -17.21 0.13
C GLY A 232 14.52 -16.85 -1.35
N LYS A 233 14.60 -15.55 -1.67
CA LYS A 233 14.44 -15.01 -3.03
C LYS A 233 15.54 -14.03 -3.38
N LYS A 234 15.81 -13.88 -4.68
CA LYS A 234 16.58 -12.76 -5.22
C LYS A 234 15.65 -11.90 -6.05
N PHE A 235 15.77 -10.58 -5.97
CA PHE A 235 14.94 -9.68 -6.77
C PHE A 235 15.18 -9.86 -8.28
N LYS A 236 16.38 -10.25 -8.70
CA LYS A 236 16.70 -10.50 -10.12
C LYS A 236 15.84 -11.61 -10.74
N HIS A 237 15.29 -12.53 -9.94
CA HIS A 237 14.42 -13.63 -10.39
C HIS A 237 12.93 -13.25 -10.44
N LEU A 238 12.57 -12.03 -10.02
CA LEU A 238 11.21 -11.54 -10.19
C LEU A 238 10.91 -11.32 -11.68
N LYS A 239 9.68 -11.60 -12.10
CA LYS A 239 9.21 -11.28 -13.45
C LYS A 239 9.29 -9.77 -13.67
N ILE A 240 9.69 -9.36 -14.88
CA ILE A 240 9.72 -7.96 -15.29
C ILE A 240 8.37 -7.62 -15.93
N LEU A 241 7.72 -6.57 -15.43
CA LEU A 241 6.52 -6.00 -16.03
C LEU A 241 6.92 -5.03 -17.14
N SER A 242 6.28 -5.15 -18.31
CA SER A 242 6.28 -4.06 -19.28
C SER A 242 5.49 -2.86 -18.75
N GLU A 243 5.65 -1.69 -19.37
CA GLU A 243 4.93 -0.48 -18.98
C GLU A 243 3.40 -0.68 -18.98
N GLN A 244 2.84 -1.28 -20.03
CA GLN A 244 1.41 -1.59 -20.10
C GLN A 244 0.94 -2.51 -18.95
N GLN A 245 1.77 -3.50 -18.59
CA GLN A 245 1.47 -4.41 -17.49
C GLN A 245 1.55 -3.71 -16.15
N PHE A 246 2.53 -2.83 -15.97
CA PHE A 246 2.65 -1.99 -14.79
C PHE A 246 1.41 -1.10 -14.62
N VAL A 247 0.98 -0.40 -15.67
CA VAL A 247 -0.21 0.46 -15.63
C VAL A 247 -1.46 -0.34 -15.24
N SER A 248 -1.62 -1.55 -15.80
CA SER A 248 -2.75 -2.44 -15.48
C SER A 248 -2.77 -2.83 -14.00
N VAL A 249 -1.59 -3.06 -13.40
CA VAL A 249 -1.47 -3.38 -11.97
C VAL A 249 -1.69 -2.14 -11.11
N ALA A 250 -1.04 -1.02 -11.45
CA ALA A 250 -1.10 0.22 -10.68
C ALA A 250 -2.51 0.81 -10.59
N LYS A 251 -3.35 0.59 -11.63
CA LYS A 251 -4.76 1.02 -11.70
C LYS A 251 -5.76 -0.12 -11.46
N ALA A 252 -5.33 -1.24 -10.90
CA ALA A 252 -6.15 -2.45 -10.86
C ALA A 252 -7.48 -2.27 -10.11
N LEU A 253 -7.50 -1.45 -9.04
CA LEU A 253 -8.73 -1.18 -8.29
C LEU A 253 -9.69 -0.30 -9.10
N SER A 254 -9.21 0.78 -9.72
CA SER A 254 -10.02 1.59 -10.64
C SER A 254 -10.61 0.77 -11.77
N LEU A 255 -9.77 -0.04 -12.46
CA LEU A 255 -10.22 -0.92 -13.53
C LEU A 255 -11.25 -1.96 -13.06
N TYR A 256 -11.12 -2.43 -11.82
CA TYR A 256 -12.08 -3.35 -11.22
C TYR A 256 -13.42 -2.67 -10.93
N ILE A 257 -13.41 -1.47 -10.36
CA ILE A 257 -14.61 -0.69 -10.08
C ILE A 257 -15.34 -0.30 -11.38
N GLU A 258 -14.59 0.01 -12.43
CA GLU A 258 -15.13 0.33 -13.76
C GLU A 258 -15.61 -0.92 -14.53
N SER A 259 -15.22 -2.12 -14.09
CA SER A 259 -15.63 -3.35 -14.76
C SER A 259 -17.05 -3.76 -14.40
N GLU A 260 -17.82 -4.28 -15.37
CA GLU A 260 -19.18 -4.85 -15.17
C GLU A 260 -19.22 -6.09 -14.25
N ARG A 261 -18.09 -6.47 -13.63
CA ARG A 261 -17.96 -7.62 -12.72
C ARG A 261 -18.42 -7.32 -11.30
N VAL A 262 -18.72 -6.06 -11.00
CA VAL A 262 -19.57 -5.71 -9.87
C VAL A 262 -21.00 -5.95 -10.34
N GLU A 263 -21.61 -7.07 -9.93
CA GLU A 263 -22.97 -7.43 -10.37
C GLU A 263 -23.93 -6.27 -10.07
N ILE A 264 -24.43 -5.67 -11.16
CA ILE A 264 -25.48 -4.68 -11.11
C ILE A 264 -26.75 -5.43 -10.73
N VAL A 265 -27.21 -5.30 -9.48
CA VAL A 265 -28.56 -5.73 -9.13
C VAL A 265 -29.51 -4.79 -9.86
N ARG A 266 -29.92 -5.19 -11.05
CA ARG A 266 -31.04 -4.57 -11.74
C ARG A 266 -32.24 -4.75 -10.81
N LYS A 267 -32.83 -3.65 -10.34
CA LYS A 267 -34.15 -3.69 -9.73
C LYS A 267 -35.07 -4.38 -10.74
N SER A 268 -35.49 -5.61 -10.45
CA SER A 268 -36.76 -6.12 -10.96
C SER A 268 -37.83 -5.21 -10.36
N THR A 269 -38.56 -4.57 -11.27
CA THR A 269 -39.77 -3.75 -11.05
C THR A 269 -40.71 -4.31 -10.01
#